data_AF-W4RPU1-F1
#
_entry.id   AF-W4RPU1-F1
#
_cell.length_a   1.000
_cell.length_b   1.000
_cell.length_c   1.000
_cell.angle_alpha   90.00
_cell.angle_beta   90.00
_cell.angle_gamma   90.00
#
_symmetry.space_group_name_H-M   'P 1'
#
loop_
_entity.id
_entity.type
_entity.pdbx_description
1 polymer ?
#
loop_
_entity_poly.entity_id
_entity_poly.type
_entity_poly.pdbx_seq_one_letter_code
_entity_poly.pdbx_strand_id
1 'polypeptide(L)' 'MGSHIGLSPLSTLIAMYLGLKLFGFMGFVIGPLLLIGFNSAKEAGIIKFKFKI' A
#
# COMPACT_ATOMS: atom_id res chain seq x y z
N MET A 1 -19.78 6.25 5.23
CA MET A 1 -18.88 6.96 4.30
C MET A 1 -17.71 7.51 5.10
N GLY A 2 -16.71 6.68 5.40
CA GLY A 2 -15.62 7.08 6.30
C GLY A 2 -14.72 5.94 6.80
N SER A 3 -14.81 4.73 6.24
CA SER A 3 -13.74 3.76 6.44
C SER A 3 -12.55 4.27 5.66
N HIS A 4 -11.66 5.00 6.35
CA HIS A 4 -10.33 5.37 5.88
C HIS A 4 -9.82 4.26 4.95
N ILE A 5 -9.31 4.61 3.77
CA ILE A 5 -8.65 3.67 2.83
C ILE A 5 -7.36 3.07 3.45
N GLY A 6 -7.26 3.05 4.79
CA GLY A 6 -6.38 2.22 5.58
C GLY A 6 -4.90 2.48 5.33
N LEU A 7 -4.54 3.57 4.65
CA LEU A 7 -3.17 4.01 4.56
C LEU A 7 -2.86 4.71 5.86
N SER A 8 -2.65 3.90 6.90
CA SER A 8 -2.03 4.39 8.12
C SER A 8 -0.71 5.04 7.72
N PRO A 9 -0.35 6.20 8.30
CA PRO A 9 0.93 6.85 8.02
C PRO A 9 2.10 5.87 8.13
N LEU A 10 2.02 4.92 9.05
CA LEU A 10 2.98 3.84 9.20
C LEU A 10 3.10 2.95 7.95
N SER A 11 1.98 2.50 7.37
CA SER A 11 2.01 1.68 6.14
C SER A 11 2.63 2.40 4.95
N THR A 12 2.34 3.70 4.80
CA THR A 12 2.96 4.54 3.77
C THR A 12 4.46 4.67 4.01
N LEU A 13 4.88 4.94 5.24
CA LEU A 13 6.30 5.04 5.60
C LEU A 13 7.05 3.71 5.36
N ILE A 14 6.43 2.57 5.69
CA ILE A 14 6.98 1.25 5.40
C ILE A 14 7.13 1.05 3.89
N ALA A 15 6.12 1.40 3.10
CA ALA A 15 6.17 1.28 1.64
C ALA A 15 7.25 2.19 1.02
N MET A 16 7.42 3.41 1.55
CA MET A 16 8.47 4.33 1.13
C MET A 16 9.85 3.77 1.46
N TYR A 17 10.04 3.25 2.68
CA TYR A 17 11.31 2.64 3.09
C TYR A 17 11.65 1.40 2.26
N LEU A 18 10.68 0.50 2.06
CA LEU A 18 10.85 -0.69 1.22
C LEU A 18 11.12 -0.30 -0.23
N GLY A 19 10.38 0.65 -0.77
CA GLY A 19 10.60 1.19 -2.10
C GLY A 19 12.02 1.73 -2.24
N LEU A 20 12.45 2.61 -1.32
CA LEU A 20 13.81 3.15 -1.28
C LEU A 20 14.87 2.05 -1.23
N LYS A 21 14.66 1.01 -0.42
CA LYS A 21 15.61 -0.10 -0.26
C LYS A 21 15.73 -0.97 -1.51
N LEU A 22 14.66 -1.12 -2.30
CA LEU A 22 14.62 -1.98 -3.48
C LEU A 22 14.96 -1.25 -4.78
N PHE A 23 14.48 -0.02 -4.94
CA PHE A 23 14.54 0.74 -6.20
C PHE A 23 15.31 2.07 -6.05
N GLY A 24 15.96 2.32 -4.91
CA GLY A 24 16.66 3.57 -4.64
C GLY A 24 15.69 4.77 -4.62
N PHE A 25 16.15 5.95 -5.05
CA PHE A 25 15.35 7.18 -5.00
C PHE A 25 13.99 7.07 -5.71
N MET A 26 13.91 6.37 -6.84
CA MET A 26 12.64 6.13 -7.56
C MET A 26 11.64 5.32 -6.72
N GLY A 27 12.16 4.47 -5.84
CA GLY A 27 11.37 3.69 -4.90
C GLY A 27 10.56 4.50 -3.91
N PHE A 28 10.96 5.74 -3.61
CA PHE A 28 10.19 6.65 -2.76
C PHE A 28 8.80 6.96 -3.35
N VAL A 29 8.71 7.03 -4.68
CA VAL A 29 7.46 7.30 -5.40
C VAL A 29 6.76 6.01 -5.78
N ILE A 30 7.52 5.01 -6.25
CA ILE A 30 6.98 3.72 -6.67
C ILE A 30 6.38 2.94 -5.49
N GLY A 31 7.00 2.99 -4.30
CA GLY A 31 6.54 2.28 -3.10
C GLY A 31 5.11 2.65 -2.70
N PRO A 32 4.81 3.94 -2.46
CA PRO A 32 3.45 4.42 -2.21
C PRO A 32 2.48 4.12 -3.34
N LEU A 33 2.90 4.27 -4.60
CA LEU A 33 2.03 3.99 -5.75
C LEU A 33 1.59 2.52 -5.78
N LEU A 34 2.51 1.59 -5.52
CA LEU A 34 2.19 0.17 -5.41
C LEU A 34 1.26 -0.11 -4.22
N LEU A 35 1.52 0.50 -3.07
CA LEU A 35 0.70 0.36 -1.87
C LEU A 35 -0.74 0.85 -2.10
N ILE A 36 -0.90 2.00 -2.75
CA ILE A 36 -2.20 2.56 -3.13
C ILE A 36 -2.90 1.63 -4.11
N GLY A 37 -2.23 1.23 -5.20
CA GLY A 37 -2.81 0.34 -6.20
C GLY A 37 -3.27 -1.00 -5.61
N PHE A 38 -2.47 -1.57 -4.70
CA PHE A 38 -2.82 -2.79 -3.98
C PHE A 38 -4.04 -2.61 -3.07
N ASN A 39 -4.07 -1.55 -2.27
CA ASN A 39 -5.20 -1.28 -1.38
C ASN A 39 -6.47 -0.94 -2.15
N SER A 40 -6.39 -0.14 -3.21
CA SER A 40 -7.52 0.17 -4.07
C SER A 40 -8.06 -1.08 -4.77
N ALA A 41 -7.19 -1.98 -5.26
CA ALA A 41 -7.62 -3.25 -5.83
C ALA A 41 -8.27 -4.18 -4.79
N LYS A 42 -7.75 -4.17 -3.55
CA LYS A 42 -8.32 -4.91 -2.43
C LYS A 42 -9.70 -4.39 -2.02
N GLU A 43 -9.88 -3.08 -1.94
CA GLU A 43 -11.16 -2.43 -1.61
C GLU A 43 -12.18 -2.56 -2.73
N ALA A 44 -11.75 -2.50 -4.00
CA ALA A 44 -12.58 -2.79 -5.17
C ALA A 44 -13.03 -4.25 -5.21
N GLY A 45 -12.57 -5.11 -4.29
CA GLY A 45 -12.92 -6.52 -4.22
C GLY A 45 -12.24 -7.38 -5.29
N ILE A 46 -11.31 -6.80 -6.06
CA ILE A 46 -10.48 -7.50 -7.07
C ILE A 46 -9.50 -8.43 -6.34
N ILE A 47 -8.97 -7.99 -5.19
CA ILE A 47 -8.07 -8.78 -4.35
C ILE A 47 -8.76 -9.08 -3.01
N LYS A 48 -9.41 -10.24 -2.88
CA LYS A 48 -9.99 -10.70 -1.60
C LYS A 48 -8.99 -11.56 -0.82
N PHE A 49 -8.16 -10.94 0.02
CA PHE A 49 -7.48 -11.68 1.10
C PHE A 49 -8.49 -11.96 2.22
N LYS A 50 -9.22 -13.09 2.13
CA LYS A 50 -9.93 -13.67 3.27
C LYS A 50 -8.92 -14.39 4.17
N PHE A 51 -8.21 -13.65 5.01
CA PHE A 51 -7.56 -14.28 6.16
C PHE A 51 -8.62 -14.42 7.26
N LYS A 52 -9.29 -15.57 7.25
CA LYS A 52 -10.10 -16.03 8.38
C LYS A 52 -9.14 -16.88 9.23
N ILE A 53 -8.71 -16.33 10.37
CA ILE A 53 -8.15 -17.13 11.46
C ILE A 53 -9.27 -18.01 12.03
#